data_AF-A0AAE0WGA2-F1
#
_entry.id   AF-A0AAE0WGA2-F1
#
_cell.length_a   1.000
_cell.length_b   1.000
_cell.length_c   1.000
_cell.angle_alpha   90.00
_cell.angle_beta   90.00
_cell.angle_gamma   90.00
#
_symmetry.space_group_name_H-M   'P 1'
#
loop_
_entity.id
_entity.type
_entity.pdbx_description
1 polymer ?
#
loop_
_entity_poly.entity_id
_entity_poly.type
_entity_poly.pdbx_seq_one_letter_code
_entity_poly.pdbx_strand_id
1 'polypeptide(L)'
;MFIGLVLLALAVLSSEAYRCCVPTLWEANEGMMMASSVHGKSSLEEHFTRVSFDGNQKIVAVVYLSAPNQNKRIVQDFSKMTQYSIQGTECHKSILSVPWDPYCIADNATLLQDFYYGTPENRLDAQTFSTSRFGLNGYFTVTKRECVPIALTLMGTVSGVDNFWVFGMSNFTMGIQDPSFFNVPDTCT
;
A
#
# COMPACT_ATOMS: atom_id res chain seq x y z
N MET A 1 -27.38 -27.34 -50.49
CA MET A 1 -26.58 -28.08 -49.49
C MET A 1 -25.58 -27.09 -48.91
N PHE A 2 -25.81 -26.70 -47.66
CA PHE A 2 -25.14 -25.62 -46.93
C PHE A 2 -23.74 -26.05 -46.47
N ILE A 3 -22.72 -25.24 -46.73
CA ILE A 3 -21.56 -25.11 -45.81
C ILE A 3 -21.14 -23.64 -45.82
N GLY A 4 -21.70 -22.86 -44.88
CA GLY A 4 -21.18 -21.54 -44.53
C GLY A 4 -20.02 -21.72 -43.56
N LEU A 5 -18.83 -21.25 -43.94
CA LEU A 5 -17.70 -21.09 -43.01
C LEU A 5 -18.01 -19.95 -42.05
N VAL A 6 -18.48 -20.27 -40.86
CA VAL A 6 -18.49 -19.34 -39.73
C VAL A 6 -17.07 -19.30 -39.18
N LEU A 7 -16.32 -18.26 -39.52
CA LEU A 7 -15.10 -17.87 -38.82
C LEU A 7 -15.50 -17.42 -37.41
N LEU A 8 -15.40 -18.33 -36.43
CA LEU A 8 -15.35 -17.93 -35.02
C LEU A 8 -14.03 -17.19 -34.82
N ALA A 9 -14.05 -15.87 -34.97
CA ALA A 9 -13.05 -15.02 -34.36
C ALA A 9 -13.21 -15.20 -32.84
N LEU A 10 -12.41 -16.09 -32.26
CA LEU A 10 -12.10 -16.04 -30.85
C LEU A 10 -11.45 -14.67 -30.63
N ALA A 11 -12.25 -13.69 -30.22
CA ALA A 11 -11.74 -12.53 -29.53
C ALA A 11 -11.05 -13.11 -28.29
N VAL A 12 -9.74 -13.33 -28.40
CA VAL A 12 -8.86 -13.32 -27.26
C VAL A 12 -9.03 -11.90 -26.75
N LEU A 13 -10.01 -11.69 -25.86
CA LEU A 13 -9.97 -10.59 -24.93
C LEU A 13 -8.67 -10.86 -24.19
N SER A 14 -7.58 -10.25 -24.67
CA SER A 14 -6.39 -10.11 -23.87
C SER A 14 -6.90 -9.43 -22.61
N SER A 15 -7.08 -10.19 -21.54
CA SER A 15 -6.98 -9.64 -20.22
C SER A 15 -5.54 -9.16 -20.13
N GLU A 16 -5.24 -8.00 -20.72
CA GLU A 16 -4.18 -7.18 -20.21
C GLU A 16 -4.54 -7.05 -18.74
N ALA A 17 -3.82 -7.80 -17.91
CA ALA A 17 -3.89 -7.62 -16.48
C ALA A 17 -3.63 -6.12 -16.31
N TYR A 18 -4.67 -5.37 -15.93
CA TYR A 18 -4.67 -3.92 -15.99
C TYR A 18 -3.59 -3.44 -15.01
N ARG A 19 -2.39 -3.15 -15.55
CA ARG A 19 -1.28 -2.65 -14.76
C ARG A 19 -1.61 -1.20 -14.44
N CYS A 20 -1.91 -0.96 -13.19
CA CYS A 20 -2.38 0.31 -12.69
C CYS A 20 -1.55 0.77 -11.51
N CYS A 21 -1.69 2.06 -11.19
CA CYS A 21 -1.19 2.64 -9.96
C CYS A 21 -2.36 2.88 -9.01
N VAL A 22 -2.10 2.78 -7.71
CA VAL A 22 -3.07 3.27 -6.73
C VAL A 22 -3.37 4.75 -7.02
N PRO A 23 -4.56 5.24 -6.65
CA PRO A 23 -4.90 6.65 -6.79
C PRO A 23 -3.81 7.58 -6.23
N THR A 24 -3.62 8.76 -6.84
CA THR A 24 -2.56 9.69 -6.42
C THR A 24 -2.92 10.53 -5.21
N LEU A 25 -4.20 10.59 -4.83
CA LEU A 25 -4.67 11.41 -3.71
C LEU A 25 -5.78 10.65 -2.97
N TRP A 26 -5.51 10.21 -1.74
CA TRP A 26 -6.45 9.41 -0.97
C TRP A 26 -6.15 9.38 0.52
N GLU A 27 -7.14 8.92 1.28
CA GLU A 27 -7.02 8.55 2.68
C GLU A 27 -7.61 7.16 2.94
N ALA A 28 -7.03 6.42 3.87
CA ALA A 28 -7.55 5.12 4.30
C ALA A 28 -7.17 4.83 5.76
N ASN A 29 -7.88 3.88 6.37
CA ASN A 29 -7.38 3.21 7.56
C ASN A 29 -6.51 2.02 7.13
N GLU A 30 -5.38 1.83 7.80
CA GLU A 30 -4.46 0.73 7.55
C GLU A 30 -4.28 -0.08 8.83
N GLY A 31 -4.57 -1.38 8.74
CA GLY A 31 -4.14 -2.37 9.71
C GLY A 31 -2.80 -2.96 9.27
N MET A 32 -1.85 -3.00 10.19
CA MET A 32 -0.47 -3.36 9.88
C MET A 32 0.05 -4.36 10.90
N MET A 33 0.65 -5.43 10.40
CA MET A 33 1.35 -6.43 11.19
C MET A 33 2.76 -6.58 10.63
N MET A 34 3.76 -6.33 11.46
CA MET A 34 5.16 -6.53 11.11
C MET A 34 5.79 -7.51 12.06
N ALA A 35 6.24 -8.64 11.54
CA ALA A 35 7.12 -9.54 12.26
C ALA A 35 8.55 -9.39 11.73
N SER A 36 9.51 -9.48 12.64
CA SER A 36 10.93 -9.56 12.31
C SER A 36 11.62 -10.62 13.16
N SER A 37 12.69 -11.21 12.66
CA SER A 37 13.51 -12.18 13.39
C SER A 37 14.98 -11.84 13.25
N VAL A 38 15.64 -11.62 14.40
CA VAL A 38 17.07 -11.35 14.48
C VAL A 38 17.72 -12.44 15.32
N HIS A 39 18.58 -13.25 14.70
CA HIS A 39 19.24 -14.38 15.37
C HIS A 39 18.28 -15.32 16.13
N GLY A 40 17.13 -15.62 15.52
CA GLY A 40 16.11 -16.51 16.09
C GLY A 40 15.25 -15.90 17.19
N LYS A 41 15.43 -14.61 17.52
CA LYS A 41 14.51 -13.86 18.37
C LYS A 41 13.51 -13.12 17.49
N SER A 42 12.24 -13.47 17.61
CA SER A 42 11.17 -12.84 16.87
C SER A 42 10.53 -11.69 17.64
N SER A 43 10.18 -10.62 16.93
CA SER A 43 9.31 -9.54 17.40
C SER A 43 8.10 -9.44 16.48
N LEU A 44 6.96 -9.04 17.05
CA LEU A 44 5.73 -8.72 16.33
C LEU A 44 5.26 -7.34 16.76
N GLU A 45 4.97 -6.49 15.79
CA GLU A 45 4.39 -5.17 15.97
C GLU A 45 3.05 -5.10 15.22
N GLU A 46 2.02 -4.61 15.90
CA GLU A 46 0.69 -4.43 15.35
C GLU A 46 0.26 -2.99 15.50
N HIS A 47 -0.22 -2.40 14.40
CA HIS A 47 -0.66 -1.01 14.36
C HIS A 47 -1.96 -0.87 13.59
N PHE A 48 -2.82 0.01 14.08
CA PHE A 48 -3.91 0.58 13.30
C PHE A 48 -3.64 2.06 13.11
N THR A 49 -3.61 2.49 11.86
CA THR A 49 -3.27 3.86 11.49
C THR A 49 -4.31 4.42 10.53
N ARG A 50 -4.39 5.75 10.45
CA ARG A 50 -4.97 6.46 9.31
C ARG A 50 -3.82 6.95 8.44
N VAL A 51 -3.90 6.67 7.15
CA VAL A 51 -2.91 7.06 6.15
C VAL A 51 -3.54 8.11 5.25
N SER A 52 -2.81 9.20 5.02
CA SER A 52 -3.12 10.24 4.04
C SER A 52 -1.99 10.29 3.03
N PHE A 53 -2.30 10.08 1.76
CA PHE A 53 -1.32 9.95 0.68
C PHE A 53 -1.59 11.02 -0.39
N ASP A 54 -0.60 11.88 -0.62
CA ASP A 54 -0.59 12.83 -1.73
C ASP A 54 0.64 12.60 -2.60
N GLY A 55 0.44 11.85 -3.69
CA GLY A 55 1.46 11.54 -4.67
C GLY A 55 1.81 12.67 -5.62
N ASN A 56 1.00 13.73 -5.71
CA ASN A 56 1.37 14.92 -6.48
C ASN A 56 2.48 15.69 -5.75
N GLN A 57 2.39 15.74 -4.42
CA GLN A 57 3.40 16.36 -3.56
C GLN A 57 4.47 15.38 -3.05
N LYS A 58 4.28 14.07 -3.28
CA LYS A 58 5.13 12.97 -2.77
C LYS A 58 5.25 13.02 -1.24
N ILE A 59 4.11 13.18 -0.58
CA ILE A 59 4.02 13.25 0.88
C ILE A 59 3.02 12.23 1.41
N VAL A 60 3.40 11.59 2.52
CA VAL A 60 2.54 10.63 3.23
C VAL A 60 2.47 11.06 4.69
N ALA A 61 1.27 11.06 5.26
CA ALA A 61 1.06 11.20 6.69
C ALA A 61 0.41 9.94 7.25
N VAL A 62 0.88 9.49 8.40
CA VAL A 62 0.38 8.33 9.12
C VAL A 62 0.05 8.76 10.54
N VAL A 63 -1.18 8.54 10.97
CA VAL A 63 -1.65 8.84 12.33
C VAL A 63 -2.00 7.54 13.03
N TYR A 64 -1.36 7.26 14.15
CA TYR A 64 -1.62 6.05 14.93
C TYR A 64 -2.93 6.18 15.69
N LEU A 65 -3.82 5.20 15.50
CA LEU A 65 -5.15 5.15 16.11
C LEU A 65 -5.19 4.29 17.38
N SER A 66 -4.22 3.39 17.55
CA SER A 66 -4.15 2.45 18.67
C SER A 66 -3.05 2.81 19.69
N ALA A 67 -3.30 2.47 20.96
CA ALA A 67 -2.28 2.53 22.01
C ALA A 67 -1.10 1.58 21.71
N PRO A 68 0.10 1.83 22.27
CA PRO A 68 0.46 2.96 23.14
C PRO A 68 0.74 4.26 22.37
N ASN A 69 0.83 4.20 21.05
CA ASN A 69 1.25 5.32 20.20
C ASN A 69 0.08 6.18 19.71
N GLN A 70 -1.09 6.13 20.37
CA GLN A 70 -2.27 6.84 19.91
C GLN A 70 -1.97 8.34 19.70
N ASN A 71 -2.41 8.88 18.56
CA ASN A 71 -2.16 10.25 18.11
C ASN A 71 -0.70 10.59 17.77
N LYS A 72 0.23 9.63 17.81
CA LYS A 72 1.55 9.78 17.18
C LYS A 72 1.34 9.98 15.68
N ARG A 73 2.05 10.92 15.09
CA ARG A 73 2.02 11.20 13.66
C ARG A 73 3.39 11.00 13.05
N ILE A 74 3.43 10.33 11.91
CA ILE A 74 4.60 10.28 11.04
C ILE A 74 4.27 11.04 9.77
N VAL A 75 5.10 12.00 9.39
CA VAL A 75 5.00 12.71 8.11
C VAL A 75 6.26 12.43 7.31
N GLN A 76 6.11 11.86 6.13
CA GLN A 76 7.20 11.53 5.21
C GLN A 76 7.10 12.43 3.98
N ASP A 77 8.04 13.36 3.84
CA ASP A 77 8.17 14.23 2.68
C ASP A 77 9.31 13.70 1.80
N PHE A 78 8.96 12.98 0.74
CA PHE A 78 9.92 12.36 -0.16
C PHE A 78 10.55 13.38 -1.12
N SER A 79 9.94 14.56 -1.31
CA SER A 79 10.58 15.64 -2.05
C SER A 79 11.82 16.17 -1.33
N LYS A 80 11.81 16.10 0.01
CA LYS A 80 12.92 16.48 0.90
C LYS A 80 13.69 15.29 1.47
N MET A 81 13.32 14.06 1.13
CA MET A 81 13.86 12.82 1.72
C MET A 81 13.87 12.86 3.26
N THR A 82 12.82 13.43 3.87
CA THR A 82 12.75 13.68 5.31
C THR A 82 11.51 13.05 5.93
N GLN A 83 11.68 12.44 7.10
CA GLN A 83 10.60 11.94 7.95
C GLN A 83 10.56 12.73 9.27
N TYR A 84 9.36 13.05 9.71
CA TYR A 84 9.06 13.68 10.98
C TYR A 84 8.21 12.73 11.83
N SER A 85 8.66 12.43 13.05
CA SER A 85 7.89 11.70 14.06
C SER A 85 7.46 12.67 15.13
N ILE A 86 6.14 12.85 15.30
CA ILE A 86 5.54 13.90 16.12
C ILE A 86 4.63 13.24 17.16
N GLN A 87 4.83 13.56 18.43
CA GLN A 87 4.01 13.09 19.54
C GLN A 87 3.82 14.20 20.57
N GLY A 88 2.62 14.77 20.64
CA GLY A 88 2.38 15.97 21.44
C GLY A 88 3.27 17.13 20.98
N THR A 89 4.12 17.62 21.88
CA THR A 89 5.09 18.69 21.59
C THR A 89 6.45 18.16 21.13
N GLU A 90 6.71 16.86 21.26
CA GLU A 90 7.96 16.26 20.85
C GLU A 90 7.98 16.01 19.35
N CYS A 91 9.11 16.31 18.73
CA CYS A 91 9.33 16.07 17.31
C CYS A 91 10.74 15.56 17.05
N HIS A 92 10.85 14.51 16.24
CA HIS A 92 12.11 13.97 15.78
C HIS A 92 12.15 13.94 14.27
N LYS A 93 13.23 14.47 13.70
CA LYS A 93 13.50 14.50 12.25
C LYS A 93 14.54 13.45 11.89
N SER A 94 14.28 12.68 10.83
CA SER A 94 15.18 11.66 10.31
C SER A 94 15.19 11.65 8.79
N ILE A 95 16.22 11.07 8.19
CA ILE A 95 16.33 10.91 6.74
C ILE A 95 15.54 9.68 6.30
N LEU A 96 14.81 9.78 5.19
CA LEU A 96 14.15 8.63 4.54
C LEU A 96 15.21 7.77 3.84
N SER A 97 15.20 6.46 4.10
CA SER A 97 16.12 5.50 3.51
C SER A 97 15.62 4.86 2.21
N VAL A 98 14.36 5.10 1.85
CA VAL A 98 13.70 4.52 0.67
C VAL A 98 13.19 5.62 -0.26
N PRO A 99 13.20 5.40 -1.59
CA PRO A 99 12.67 6.35 -2.55
C PRO A 99 11.13 6.41 -2.48
N TRP A 100 10.56 7.43 -3.12
CA TRP A 100 9.12 7.53 -3.36
C TRP A 100 8.60 6.31 -4.12
N ASP A 101 7.54 5.69 -3.61
CA ASP A 101 6.84 4.59 -4.26
C ASP A 101 5.38 5.01 -4.56
N PRO A 102 4.99 5.12 -5.84
CA PRO A 102 3.61 5.41 -6.22
C PRO A 102 2.67 4.20 -6.07
N TYR A 103 3.15 3.07 -5.53
CA TYR A 103 2.42 1.82 -5.36
C TYR A 103 1.77 1.29 -6.64
N CYS A 104 2.47 1.39 -7.77
CA CYS A 104 2.04 0.78 -9.02
C CYS A 104 2.28 -0.73 -9.06
N ILE A 105 1.42 -1.47 -9.77
CA ILE A 105 1.74 -2.84 -10.18
C ILE A 105 2.98 -2.76 -11.08
N ALA A 106 4.04 -3.48 -10.70
CA ALA A 106 5.30 -3.44 -11.45
C ALA A 106 5.14 -4.02 -12.86
N ASP A 107 5.93 -3.53 -13.82
CA ASP A 107 5.89 -4.01 -15.20
C ASP A 107 6.23 -5.50 -15.35
N ASN A 108 7.03 -6.03 -14.43
CA ASN A 108 7.40 -7.44 -14.38
C ASN A 108 6.53 -8.26 -13.39
N ALA A 109 5.46 -7.68 -12.85
CA ALA A 109 4.56 -8.39 -11.97
C ALA A 109 3.77 -9.46 -12.72
N THR A 110 3.62 -10.62 -12.08
CA THR A 110 2.79 -11.72 -12.57
C THR A 110 1.42 -11.64 -11.90
N LEU A 111 0.35 -11.63 -12.70
CA LEU A 111 -1.00 -11.84 -12.16
C LEU A 111 -1.11 -13.26 -11.61
N LEU A 112 -1.40 -13.39 -10.33
CA LEU A 112 -1.51 -14.69 -9.65
C LEU A 112 -2.96 -15.17 -9.60
N GLN A 113 -3.90 -14.26 -9.36
CA GLN A 113 -5.31 -14.60 -9.18
C GLN A 113 -6.24 -13.42 -9.49
N ASP A 114 -7.37 -13.76 -10.12
CA ASP A 114 -8.57 -12.92 -10.24
C ASP A 114 -9.67 -13.50 -9.35
N PHE A 115 -10.29 -12.68 -8.51
CA PHE A 115 -11.32 -13.12 -7.56
C PHE A 115 -12.22 -11.97 -7.11
N TYR A 116 -13.10 -12.23 -6.15
CA TYR A 116 -13.91 -11.20 -5.51
C TYR A 116 -13.94 -11.39 -3.99
N TYR A 117 -14.04 -10.28 -3.26
CA TYR A 117 -14.42 -10.27 -1.85
C TYR A 117 -15.95 -10.14 -1.72
N GLY A 118 -16.51 -10.68 -0.64
CA GLY A 118 -17.95 -10.62 -0.36
C GLY A 118 -18.75 -11.79 -0.94
N THR A 119 -20.00 -11.55 -1.32
CA THR A 119 -20.90 -12.55 -1.93
C THR A 119 -21.16 -12.18 -3.39
N PRO A 120 -21.69 -13.07 -4.24
CA PRO A 120 -22.01 -12.75 -5.63
C PRO A 120 -22.90 -11.50 -5.82
N GLU A 121 -23.81 -11.23 -4.89
CA GLU A 121 -24.73 -10.09 -4.90
C GLU A 121 -24.09 -8.78 -4.42
N ASN A 122 -23.05 -8.88 -3.60
CA ASN A 122 -22.29 -7.74 -3.09
C ASN A 122 -20.79 -8.04 -3.18
N ARG A 123 -20.30 -8.05 -4.42
CA ARG A 123 -18.93 -8.46 -4.74
C ARG A 123 -18.03 -7.25 -4.99
N LEU A 124 -16.82 -7.31 -4.45
CA LEU A 124 -15.72 -6.42 -4.80
C LEU A 124 -14.69 -7.19 -5.62
N ASP A 125 -14.67 -6.96 -6.94
CA ASP A 125 -13.75 -7.63 -7.85
C ASP A 125 -12.31 -7.17 -7.59
N ALA A 126 -11.39 -8.13 -7.41
CA ALA A 126 -10.01 -7.90 -7.01
C ALA A 126 -9.03 -8.78 -7.80
N GLN A 127 -7.77 -8.35 -7.82
CA GLN A 127 -6.67 -9.06 -8.46
C GLN A 127 -5.45 -9.05 -7.54
N THR A 128 -4.69 -10.15 -7.53
CA THR A 128 -3.43 -10.25 -6.77
C THR A 128 -2.26 -10.46 -7.73
N PHE A 129 -1.21 -9.68 -7.52
CA PHE A 129 0.02 -9.71 -8.31
C PHE A 129 1.22 -10.10 -7.45
N SER A 130 2.21 -10.74 -8.04
CA SER A 130 3.55 -10.80 -7.44
C SER A 130 4.15 -9.40 -7.36
N THR A 131 4.87 -9.11 -6.29
CA THR A 131 5.52 -7.81 -6.10
C THR A 131 6.87 -7.98 -5.42
N SER A 132 7.78 -7.05 -5.68
CA SER A 132 9.01 -6.88 -4.93
C SER A 132 9.13 -5.41 -4.54
N ARG A 133 9.23 -5.11 -3.24
CA ARG A 133 9.32 -3.76 -2.70
C ARG A 133 10.25 -3.74 -1.50
N PHE A 134 11.07 -2.71 -1.40
CA PHE A 134 12.01 -2.53 -0.27
C PHE A 134 12.97 -3.71 -0.03
N GLY A 135 13.30 -4.46 -1.09
CA GLY A 135 14.13 -5.67 -1.00
C GLY A 135 13.38 -6.92 -0.50
N LEU A 136 12.06 -6.83 -0.29
CA LEU A 136 11.19 -7.93 0.11
C LEU A 136 10.31 -8.35 -1.06
N ASN A 137 9.93 -9.63 -1.10
CA ASN A 137 9.02 -10.18 -2.12
C ASN A 137 7.66 -10.49 -1.50
N GLY A 138 6.61 -10.50 -2.31
CA GLY A 138 5.33 -10.98 -1.85
C GLY A 138 4.20 -10.67 -2.82
N TYR A 139 3.07 -10.20 -2.28
CA TYR A 139 1.81 -10.13 -2.99
C TYR A 139 1.15 -8.77 -2.79
N PHE A 140 0.66 -8.19 -3.89
CA PHE A 140 -0.11 -6.95 -3.85
C PHE A 140 -1.49 -7.18 -4.44
N THR A 141 -2.52 -6.92 -3.63
CA THR A 141 -3.92 -7.12 -3.98
C THR A 141 -4.60 -5.77 -4.12
N VAL A 142 -5.25 -5.55 -5.26
CA VAL A 142 -5.95 -4.31 -5.60
C VAL A 142 -7.35 -4.60 -6.14
N THR A 143 -8.23 -3.59 -6.09
CA THR A 143 -9.51 -3.66 -6.82
C THR A 143 -9.27 -3.64 -8.32
N LYS A 144 -10.08 -4.40 -9.07
CA LYS A 144 -9.89 -4.58 -10.51
C LYS A 144 -10.17 -3.31 -11.34
N ARG A 145 -11.04 -2.42 -10.84
CA ARG A 145 -11.47 -1.23 -11.61
C ARG A 145 -10.63 0.01 -11.31
N GLU A 146 -10.36 0.28 -10.04
CA GLU A 146 -9.83 1.56 -9.58
C GLU A 146 -8.43 1.45 -8.99
N CYS A 147 -7.84 0.25 -9.00
CA CYS A 147 -6.53 -0.03 -8.41
C CYS A 147 -6.44 0.33 -6.93
N VAL A 148 -7.58 0.32 -6.22
CA VAL A 148 -7.60 0.63 -4.79
C VAL A 148 -6.86 -0.48 -4.07
N PRO A 149 -5.82 -0.17 -3.28
CA PRO A 149 -5.09 -1.17 -2.52
C PRO A 149 -6.02 -1.84 -1.50
N ILE A 150 -6.02 -3.16 -1.47
CA ILE A 150 -6.75 -3.97 -0.48
C ILE A 150 -5.78 -4.53 0.53
N ALA A 151 -4.70 -5.16 0.05
CA ALA A 151 -3.69 -5.75 0.91
C ALA A 151 -2.31 -5.79 0.25
N LEU A 152 -1.28 -5.66 1.07
CA LEU A 152 0.11 -5.88 0.69
C LEU A 152 0.73 -6.86 1.68
N THR A 153 1.36 -7.92 1.18
CA THR A 153 2.17 -8.83 1.99
C THR A 153 3.58 -8.85 1.44
N LEU A 154 4.56 -8.64 2.30
CA LEU A 154 5.98 -8.64 1.97
C LEU A 154 6.73 -9.54 2.94
N MET A 155 7.65 -10.35 2.43
CA MET A 155 8.48 -11.23 3.23
C MET A 155 9.86 -11.42 2.61
N GLY A 156 10.83 -11.73 3.45
CA GLY A 156 12.20 -11.97 3.02
C GLY A 156 13.21 -11.44 4.02
N THR A 157 14.48 -11.48 3.63
CA THR A 157 15.61 -11.09 4.49
C THR A 157 16.23 -9.80 3.99
N VAL A 158 16.28 -8.78 4.83
CA VAL A 158 16.95 -7.50 4.53
C VAL A 158 18.00 -7.24 5.59
N SER A 159 19.25 -7.04 5.17
CA SER A 159 20.38 -6.79 6.08
C SER A 159 20.56 -7.86 7.17
N GLY A 160 20.26 -9.13 6.84
CA GLY A 160 20.36 -10.26 7.78
C GLY A 160 19.20 -10.38 8.78
N VAL A 161 18.15 -9.57 8.62
CA VAL A 161 16.92 -9.65 9.42
C VAL A 161 15.81 -10.23 8.56
N ASP A 162 15.20 -11.32 9.02
CA ASP A 162 14.00 -11.86 8.37
C ASP A 162 12.81 -11.00 8.72
N ASN A 163 11.99 -10.66 7.73
CA ASN A 163 10.85 -9.78 7.85
C ASN A 163 9.61 -10.45 7.25
N PHE A 164 8.46 -10.17 7.86
CA PHE A 164 7.14 -10.51 7.33
C PHE A 164 6.19 -9.37 7.66
N TRP A 165 5.73 -8.64 6.64
CA TRP A 165 4.87 -7.48 6.79
C TRP A 165 3.55 -7.71 6.07
N VAL A 166 2.45 -7.35 6.72
CA VAL A 166 1.10 -7.37 6.16
C VAL A 166 0.45 -6.03 6.40
N PHE A 167 -0.07 -5.44 5.35
CA PHE A 167 -0.84 -4.20 5.36
C PHE A 167 -2.21 -4.50 4.77
N GLY A 168 -3.27 -4.15 5.49
CA GLY A 168 -4.65 -4.25 5.03
C GLY A 168 -5.30 -2.88 5.07
N MET A 169 -5.93 -2.48 3.97
CA MET A 169 -6.57 -1.17 3.88
C MET A 169 -8.09 -1.25 3.99
N SER A 170 -8.68 -0.24 4.63
CA SER A 170 -10.12 -0.12 4.83
C SER A 170 -10.53 1.35 4.84
N ASN A 171 -11.83 1.64 4.67
CA ASN A 171 -12.35 3.02 4.62
C ASN A 171 -11.59 3.92 3.63
N PHE A 172 -11.22 3.37 2.47
CA PHE A 172 -10.51 4.10 1.44
C PHE A 172 -11.42 5.18 0.86
N THR A 173 -10.90 6.40 0.77
CA THR A 173 -11.59 7.54 0.15
C THR A 173 -10.66 8.29 -0.78
N MET A 174 -11.21 8.73 -1.91
CA MET A 174 -10.49 9.59 -2.85
C MET A 174 -10.36 11.00 -2.28
N GLY A 175 -9.21 11.62 -2.47
CA GLY A 175 -8.90 12.95 -1.95
C GLY A 175 -8.35 12.95 -0.51
N ILE A 176 -7.99 14.15 -0.05
CA ILE A 176 -7.57 14.40 1.33
C ILE A 176 -8.70 15.13 2.04
N GLN A 177 -9.21 14.55 3.12
CA GLN A 177 -10.30 15.14 3.89
C GLN A 177 -9.75 16.11 4.94
N ASP A 178 -8.60 15.79 5.53
CA ASP A 178 -7.95 16.63 6.52
C ASP A 178 -6.46 16.86 6.16
N PRO A 179 -6.13 17.97 5.46
CA PRO A 179 -4.76 18.27 5.08
C PRO A 179 -3.86 18.61 6.27
N SER A 180 -4.42 18.86 7.47
CA SER A 180 -3.63 19.18 8.66
C SER A 180 -2.73 18.02 9.11
N PHE A 181 -3.02 16.79 8.66
CA PHE A 181 -2.15 15.64 8.90
C PHE A 181 -0.76 15.78 8.27
N PHE A 182 -0.61 16.58 7.22
CA PHE A 182 0.69 16.89 6.63
C PHE A 182 1.45 18.01 7.35
N ASN A 183 0.80 18.78 8.22
CA ASN A 183 1.44 19.90 8.91
C ASN A 183 2.53 19.40 9.85
N VAL A 184 3.74 19.92 9.69
CA VAL A 184 4.87 19.69 10.57
C VAL A 184 5.05 20.94 11.44
N PRO A 185 5.04 20.84 12.79
CA PRO A 185 5.28 21.98 13.67
C PRO A 185 6.64 22.63 13.43
N ASP A 186 6.72 23.95 13.62
CA ASP A 186 7.99 24.69 13.51
C ASP A 186 9.07 24.22 14.50
N THR A 187 8.67 23.54 15.58
CA THR A 187 9.59 22.92 16.55
C THR A 187 10.39 21.74 15.97
N CYS A 188 10.05 21.26 14.77
CA CYS A 188 10.68 20.14 14.08
C CYS A 188 11.88 20.55 13.17
N THR A 189 12.67 21.54 13.58
CA THR A 189 13.81 22.05 12.78
C THR A 189 14.87 20.98 12.51
#